data_AF-A0A847RM22-F1
#
_entry.id   AF-A0A847RM22-F1
#
_cell.length_a   1.000
_cell.length_b   1.000
_cell.length_c   1.000
_cell.angle_alpha   90.00
_cell.angle_beta   90.00
_cell.angle_gamma   90.00
#
_symmetry.space_group_name_H-M   'P 1'
#
loop_
_entity.id
_entity.type
_entity.pdbx_description
1 polymer ?
#
loop_
_entity_poly.entity_id
_entity_poly.type
_entity_poly.pdbx_seq_one_letter_code
_entity_poly.pdbx_strand_id
1 'polypeptide(L)'
;MNRLFKNTGLSLLLISFFLGSCATTYSAYSPGPQVQVGASISFYDELSPYGRWTSYPGYNQVWIPNAGPDFRPYYTGGHWVYSDYGWTWMSDYSWGWAAFHYGRWMYDGMYGWMWIPGTEWGPAWVDWRSGGDYYGWAPMGPSAYNMPTSYWAFVPRRYIGSRQINNYYINNSRNVTIINNTTIINNNYNGTRDNYGGGGRISRGPDVREVERYTGNTVRPVRVANTDRPGAGRIQNNQLQIFRPDANALNRGDASRPSRSVLNNNGNNGNGNINNGNNNGGRVSREPNFNNNNNNNNNNNGNINNGNNNNGGRISREPNFNNNNNNNNNNNSVNQPGYNRPSRGVTPGNNNNPQQMQRDQQWQQQQQQQQQQQQRIQRDQQMQRDQQWQQQQQRQQQQQIEQQQRMQRDQQVQQMRQQQQQQQQQQQQEQQQRMQRDQQMRQQQQQMEQQQRMQREQQQQQMRQQQQQQQQQERIQRQQQQQQQEMQRQQQQQQQQQQQQQQQSRPSRGESGGGGDGGERVRRG
;
A
#
# COMPACT_ATOMS: atom_id res chain seq x y z
N MET A 1 35.39 6.20 78.17
CA MET A 1 34.07 5.79 77.62
C MET A 1 33.27 7.04 77.34
N ASN A 2 32.78 7.17 76.09
CA ASN A 2 31.58 7.89 75.61
C ASN A 2 31.31 9.34 76.06
N ARG A 3 30.82 10.28 75.24
CA ARG A 3 30.59 10.43 73.79
C ARG A 3 30.14 11.90 73.61
N LEU A 4 30.76 12.58 72.65
CA LEU A 4 30.16 13.37 71.56
C LEU A 4 29.18 14.54 71.84
N PHE A 5 29.70 15.72 71.51
CA PHE A 5 29.20 16.77 70.60
C PHE A 5 27.77 17.33 70.74
N LYS A 6 27.74 18.64 71.06
CA LYS A 6 26.68 19.60 70.78
C LYS A 6 27.07 20.47 69.58
N ASN A 7 26.07 20.94 68.82
CA ASN A 7 25.90 22.26 68.18
C ASN A 7 25.01 22.12 66.92
N THR A 8 23.72 22.46 66.96
CA THR A 8 23.07 23.78 66.72
C THR A 8 23.19 24.30 65.28
N GLY A 9 22.06 24.59 64.63
CA GLY A 9 21.99 25.58 63.53
C GLY A 9 20.89 25.35 62.49
N LEU A 10 20.01 26.33 62.33
CA LEU A 10 18.73 26.35 61.60
C LEU A 10 18.84 26.61 60.07
N SER A 11 17.83 26.12 59.32
CA SER A 11 17.14 26.73 58.16
C SER A 11 17.83 26.95 56.80
N LEU A 12 17.32 26.32 55.72
CA LEU A 12 16.42 26.94 54.70
C LEU A 12 16.20 26.02 53.47
N LEU A 13 14.96 26.05 52.98
CA LEU A 13 14.39 25.42 51.78
C LEU A 13 15.24 25.56 50.51
N LEU A 14 15.46 24.45 49.79
CA LEU A 14 15.52 24.43 48.33
C LEU A 14 14.91 23.12 47.80
N ILE A 15 13.70 23.26 47.25
CA ILE A 15 13.03 22.28 46.38
C ILE A 15 13.84 22.21 45.08
N SER A 16 14.33 21.03 44.71
CA SER A 16 14.96 20.81 43.40
C SER A 16 14.46 19.49 42.81
N PHE A 17 13.42 19.66 41.98
CA PHE A 17 13.08 18.92 40.76
C PHE A 17 13.99 17.72 40.42
N PHE A 18 13.53 16.50 40.75
CA PHE A 18 13.94 15.28 40.05
C PHE A 18 13.09 15.12 38.78
N LEU A 19 13.46 15.83 37.71
CA LEU A 19 13.08 15.42 36.35
C LEU A 19 14.13 14.41 35.88
N GLY A 20 13.90 13.14 36.21
CA GLY A 20 14.58 12.03 35.57
C GLY A 20 14.15 11.97 34.11
N SER A 21 14.93 12.61 33.24
CA SER A 21 14.86 12.47 31.79
C SER A 21 15.09 11.00 31.41
N CYS A 22 14.02 10.24 31.27
CA CYS A 22 14.02 9.05 30.43
C CYS A 22 14.12 9.53 28.97
N ALA A 23 15.35 9.85 28.56
CA ALA A 23 15.70 10.01 27.16
C ALA A 23 15.48 8.66 26.49
N THR A 24 14.28 8.49 25.92
CA THR A 24 14.01 7.38 25.01
C THR A 24 14.92 7.62 23.82
N THR A 25 15.95 6.80 23.67
CA THR A 25 16.77 6.79 22.46
C THR A 25 15.86 6.40 21.30
N TYR A 26 15.33 7.40 20.59
CA TYR A 26 14.78 7.20 19.26
C TYR A 26 15.94 6.79 18.37
N SER A 27 16.12 5.49 18.15
CA SER A 27 16.93 5.04 17.03
C SER A 27 16.31 5.62 15.76
N ALA A 28 16.98 6.57 15.15
CA ALA A 28 16.73 6.93 13.77
C ALA A 28 16.93 5.65 12.94
N TYR A 29 15.82 5.06 12.51
CA TYR A 29 15.82 3.89 11.64
C TYR A 29 16.44 4.30 10.30
N SER A 30 17.67 3.83 10.07
CA SER A 30 18.25 3.80 8.74
C SER A 30 17.61 2.61 8.02
N PRO A 31 16.88 2.80 6.90
CA PRO A 31 16.36 1.68 6.14
C PRO A 31 17.53 0.77 5.78
N GLY A 32 17.50 -0.46 6.31
CA GLY A 32 18.55 -1.42 6.06
C GLY A 32 18.77 -1.63 4.55
N PRO A 33 19.99 -1.98 4.13
CA PRO A 33 20.35 -2.12 2.72
C PRO A 33 19.32 -3.00 2.00
N GLN A 34 18.70 -2.42 0.97
CA GLN A 34 17.82 -3.13 0.06
C GLN A 34 18.66 -4.20 -0.65
N VAL A 35 18.42 -5.47 -0.36
CA VAL A 35 19.07 -6.56 -1.10
C VAL A 35 18.59 -6.48 -2.55
N GLN A 36 19.52 -6.20 -3.47
CA GLN A 36 19.28 -6.25 -4.91
C GLN A 36 18.89 -7.69 -5.29
N VAL A 37 17.59 -7.95 -5.45
CA VAL A 37 17.15 -9.12 -6.21
C VAL A 37 17.50 -8.80 -7.68
N GLY A 38 18.59 -9.38 -8.17
CA GLY A 38 19.16 -9.14 -9.51
C GLY A 38 18.28 -9.61 -10.67
N ALA A 39 17.08 -10.13 -10.42
CA ALA A 39 16.12 -10.54 -11.45
C ALA A 39 15.03 -9.47 -11.62
N SER A 40 14.78 -9.05 -12.85
CA SER A 40 13.57 -8.30 -13.21
C SER A 40 12.34 -9.13 -12.84
N ILE A 41 11.39 -8.53 -12.14
CA ILE A 41 10.13 -9.18 -11.78
C ILE A 41 8.96 -8.36 -12.30
N SER A 42 7.96 -9.02 -12.87
CA SER A 42 6.77 -8.36 -13.40
C SER A 42 5.55 -8.68 -12.54
N PHE A 43 4.80 -7.65 -12.14
CA PHE A 43 3.51 -7.89 -11.49
C PHE A 43 2.60 -8.71 -12.38
N TYR A 44 2.65 -8.48 -13.69
CA TYR A 44 1.75 -9.13 -14.61
C TYR A 44 1.95 -10.63 -14.65
N ASP A 45 3.19 -11.07 -14.77
CA ASP A 45 3.50 -12.48 -14.89
C ASP A 45 3.26 -13.21 -13.56
N GLU A 46 3.62 -12.59 -12.43
CA GLU A 46 3.45 -13.17 -11.08
C GLU A 46 1.98 -13.23 -10.63
N LEU A 47 1.14 -12.29 -11.09
CA LEU A 47 -0.28 -12.22 -10.70
C LEU A 47 -1.23 -12.93 -11.68
N SER A 48 -0.79 -13.20 -12.91
CA SER A 48 -1.62 -13.87 -13.94
C SER A 48 -2.17 -15.24 -13.52
N PRO A 49 -1.44 -16.10 -12.75
CA PRO A 49 -1.98 -17.38 -12.29
C PRO A 49 -3.12 -17.25 -11.27
N TYR A 50 -3.26 -16.08 -10.63
CA TYR A 50 -4.15 -15.89 -9.47
C TYR A 50 -5.32 -14.95 -9.74
N GLY A 51 -5.46 -14.47 -10.97
CA GLY A 51 -6.47 -13.50 -11.34
C GLY A 51 -6.36 -13.14 -12.82
N ARG A 52 -7.02 -12.05 -13.21
CA ARG A 52 -6.98 -11.56 -14.60
C ARG A 52 -6.60 -10.10 -14.66
N TRP A 53 -5.82 -9.76 -15.68
CA TRP A 53 -5.54 -8.37 -16.04
C TRP A 53 -6.61 -7.86 -17.00
N THR A 54 -7.06 -6.63 -16.78
CA THR A 54 -8.12 -6.01 -17.58
C THR A 54 -7.83 -4.52 -17.75
N SER A 55 -8.07 -4.01 -18.96
CA SER A 55 -8.05 -2.57 -19.21
C SER A 55 -9.26 -1.92 -18.56
N TYR A 56 -9.07 -0.86 -17.77
CA TYR A 56 -10.17 -0.20 -17.06
C TYR A 56 -10.07 1.32 -17.22
N PRO A 57 -11.13 2.04 -17.61
CA PRO A 57 -11.07 3.48 -17.89
C PRO A 57 -10.38 4.30 -16.79
N GLY A 58 -9.45 5.17 -17.17
CA GLY A 58 -8.67 5.99 -16.23
C GLY A 58 -7.40 5.29 -15.69
N TYR A 59 -7.24 3.99 -15.93
CA TYR A 59 -6.04 3.21 -15.59
C TYR A 59 -5.58 2.39 -16.81
N ASN A 60 -4.30 2.08 -16.92
CA ASN A 60 -3.82 1.26 -18.04
C ASN A 60 -4.29 -0.19 -17.90
N GLN A 61 -3.95 -0.81 -16.77
CA GLN A 61 -4.29 -2.20 -16.46
C GLN A 61 -4.59 -2.30 -14.96
N VAL A 62 -5.67 -2.99 -14.65
CA VAL A 62 -6.02 -3.39 -13.29
C VAL A 62 -6.04 -4.91 -13.20
N TRP A 63 -5.74 -5.44 -12.03
CA TRP A 63 -5.77 -6.87 -11.77
C TRP A 63 -6.96 -7.23 -10.89
N ILE A 64 -7.70 -8.26 -11.30
CA ILE A 64 -8.89 -8.76 -10.60
C ILE A 64 -8.56 -10.15 -10.05
N PRO A 65 -8.51 -10.34 -8.72
CA PRO A 65 -8.16 -11.62 -8.11
C PRO A 65 -9.23 -12.67 -8.36
N ASN A 66 -8.80 -13.92 -8.55
CA ASN A 66 -9.67 -15.09 -8.47
C ASN A 66 -9.67 -15.66 -7.04
N ALA A 67 -10.08 -14.84 -6.07
CA ALA A 67 -10.05 -15.17 -4.63
C ALA A 67 -11.46 -15.46 -4.04
N GLY A 68 -12.45 -15.67 -4.90
CA GLY A 68 -13.84 -15.91 -4.52
C GLY A 68 -14.67 -14.62 -4.33
N PRO A 69 -16.00 -14.74 -4.26
CA PRO A 69 -16.93 -13.61 -4.21
C PRO A 69 -16.84 -12.81 -2.91
N ASP A 70 -16.43 -13.45 -1.81
CA ASP A 70 -16.30 -12.81 -0.49
C ASP A 70 -14.95 -12.11 -0.29
N PHE A 71 -14.06 -12.17 -1.30
CA PHE A 71 -12.77 -11.53 -1.22
C PHE A 71 -12.90 -10.05 -0.93
N ARG A 72 -12.18 -9.60 0.09
CA ARG A 72 -12.06 -8.18 0.47
C ARG A 72 -10.62 -7.90 0.86
N PRO A 73 -10.00 -6.84 0.34
CA PRO A 73 -8.61 -6.52 0.64
C PRO A 73 -8.46 -6.07 2.09
N TYR A 74 -7.36 -6.48 2.73
CA TYR A 74 -7.09 -6.25 4.15
C TYR A 74 -8.19 -6.80 5.08
N TYR A 75 -8.92 -7.82 4.65
CA TYR A 75 -10.04 -8.40 5.41
C TYR A 75 -10.02 -9.92 5.32
N THR A 76 -9.93 -10.45 4.11
CA THR A 76 -9.84 -11.91 3.87
C THR A 76 -8.39 -12.35 3.71
N GLY A 77 -8.07 -13.58 4.14
CA GLY A 77 -6.78 -14.25 3.88
C GLY A 77 -5.56 -13.47 4.38
N GLY A 78 -5.61 -13.07 5.66
CA GLY A 78 -4.49 -12.41 6.34
C GLY A 78 -4.89 -11.83 7.68
N HIS A 79 -3.94 -11.16 8.33
CA HIS A 79 -4.14 -10.47 9.60
C HIS A 79 -3.09 -9.37 9.80
N TRP A 80 -3.34 -8.51 10.80
CA TRP A 80 -2.41 -7.44 11.15
C TRP A 80 -1.30 -7.94 12.07
N VAL A 81 -0.08 -7.57 11.73
CA VAL A 81 1.12 -7.82 12.53
C VAL A 81 1.78 -6.48 12.82
N TYR A 82 2.10 -6.21 14.07
CA TYR A 82 2.83 -5.00 14.43
C TYR A 82 4.32 -5.16 14.12
N SER A 83 4.84 -4.33 13.22
CA SER A 83 6.23 -4.40 12.75
C SER A 83 7.01 -3.11 13.03
N ASP A 84 8.28 -3.08 12.62
CA ASP A 84 9.10 -1.87 12.55
C ASP A 84 8.56 -0.79 11.59
N TYR A 85 7.56 -1.13 10.76
CA TYR A 85 6.81 -0.19 9.92
C TYR A 85 5.42 0.17 10.49
N GLY A 86 5.07 -0.29 11.69
CA GLY A 86 3.73 -0.18 12.27
C GLY A 86 2.83 -1.37 11.93
N TRP A 87 1.51 -1.20 11.98
CA TRP A 87 0.57 -2.26 11.62
C TRP A 87 0.71 -2.63 10.14
N THR A 88 1.24 -3.83 9.90
CA THR A 88 1.55 -4.39 8.58
C THR A 88 0.58 -5.51 8.29
N TRP A 89 -0.02 -5.51 7.10
CA TRP A 89 -0.88 -6.61 6.70
C TRP A 89 -0.02 -7.81 6.31
N MET A 90 -0.18 -8.93 6.99
CA MET A 90 0.42 -10.20 6.57
C MET A 90 -0.66 -11.01 5.87
N SER A 91 -0.52 -11.17 4.56
CA SER A 91 -1.44 -11.96 3.75
C SER A 91 -1.03 -13.42 3.66
N ASP A 92 -2.03 -14.30 3.71
CA ASP A 92 -1.92 -15.74 3.49
C ASP A 92 -1.95 -16.11 1.99
N TYR A 93 -2.28 -15.15 1.11
CA TYR A 93 -2.28 -15.37 -0.33
C TYR A 93 -0.85 -15.32 -0.90
N SER A 94 -0.52 -16.26 -1.79
CA SER A 94 0.81 -16.32 -2.44
C SER A 94 1.16 -15.07 -3.25
N TRP A 95 0.16 -14.39 -3.79
CA TRP A 95 0.28 -13.13 -4.52
C TRP A 95 0.24 -11.88 -3.62
N GLY A 96 0.01 -12.08 -2.31
CA GLY A 96 -0.25 -11.01 -1.36
C GLY A 96 0.92 -10.05 -1.16
N TRP A 97 2.17 -10.51 -1.38
CA TRP A 97 3.36 -9.67 -1.36
C TRP A 97 3.25 -8.46 -2.30
N ALA A 98 2.55 -8.62 -3.44
CA ALA A 98 2.34 -7.57 -4.42
C ALA A 98 1.11 -6.75 -4.06
N ALA A 99 -0.07 -7.36 -4.13
CA ALA A 99 -1.31 -6.59 -4.16
C ALA A 99 -1.69 -5.90 -2.84
N PHE A 100 -1.14 -6.34 -1.70
CA PHE A 100 -1.33 -5.67 -0.41
C PHE A 100 -0.26 -4.63 -0.06
N HIS A 101 0.84 -4.58 -0.82
CA HIS A 101 1.98 -3.73 -0.48
C HIS A 101 2.39 -2.75 -1.58
N TYR A 102 2.01 -2.99 -2.83
CA TYR A 102 2.49 -2.28 -4.02
C TYR A 102 1.35 -1.71 -4.89
N GLY A 103 0.45 -0.89 -4.34
CA GLY A 103 -0.62 -0.31 -5.16
C GLY A 103 -1.83 0.18 -4.38
N ARG A 104 -2.97 0.25 -5.08
CA ARG A 104 -4.26 0.69 -4.52
C ARG A 104 -5.36 -0.30 -4.88
N TRP A 105 -6.33 -0.43 -4.00
CA TRP A 105 -7.54 -1.21 -4.27
C TRP A 105 -8.68 -0.26 -4.59
N MET A 106 -9.48 -0.63 -5.57
CA MET A 106 -10.75 0.00 -5.88
C MET A 106 -11.82 -1.06 -6.02
N TYR A 107 -13.09 -0.67 -5.89
CA TYR A 107 -14.21 -1.58 -6.07
C TYR A 107 -15.09 -1.07 -7.21
N ASP A 108 -15.46 -1.97 -8.09
CA ASP A 108 -16.39 -1.75 -9.18
C ASP A 108 -17.60 -2.68 -9.01
N GLY A 109 -18.80 -2.18 -9.28
CA GLY A 109 -20.03 -2.93 -9.05
C GLY A 109 -20.18 -4.19 -9.90
N MET A 110 -19.54 -4.23 -11.08
CA MET A 110 -19.58 -5.36 -12.00
C MET A 110 -18.37 -6.29 -11.83
N TYR A 111 -17.19 -5.74 -11.58
CA TYR A 111 -15.95 -6.51 -11.51
C TYR A 111 -15.51 -6.90 -10.09
N GLY A 112 -16.09 -6.28 -9.06
CA GLY A 112 -15.69 -6.46 -7.66
C GLY A 112 -14.43 -5.67 -7.31
N TRP A 113 -13.63 -6.20 -6.39
CA TRP A 113 -12.35 -5.59 -6.01
C TRP A 113 -11.32 -5.73 -7.12
N MET A 114 -10.72 -4.60 -7.51
CA MET A 114 -9.69 -4.52 -8.52
C MET A 114 -8.47 -3.81 -7.95
N TRP A 115 -7.29 -4.28 -8.30
CA TRP A 115 -6.03 -3.74 -7.86
C TRP A 115 -5.35 -2.93 -8.96
N ILE A 116 -4.89 -1.74 -8.60
CA ILE A 116 -4.12 -0.84 -9.45
C ILE A 116 -2.65 -0.96 -9.02
N PRO A 117 -1.73 -1.36 -9.92
CA PRO A 117 -0.32 -1.57 -9.58
C PRO A 117 0.41 -0.26 -9.29
N GLY A 118 1.23 -0.25 -8.23
CA GLY A 118 2.18 0.82 -7.92
C GLY A 118 3.54 0.24 -7.50
N THR A 119 4.63 0.99 -7.70
CA THR A 119 5.98 0.46 -7.43
C THR A 119 6.51 0.77 -6.03
N GLU A 120 5.77 1.55 -5.25
CA GLU A 120 6.14 1.93 -3.90
C GLU A 120 5.62 0.91 -2.88
N TRP A 121 6.53 0.37 -2.08
CA TRP A 121 6.19 -0.56 -1.01
C TRP A 121 5.63 0.18 0.22
N GLY A 122 4.56 -0.37 0.80
CA GLY A 122 4.05 0.04 2.12
C GLY A 122 3.65 -1.16 3.00
N PRO A 123 3.63 -1.00 4.33
CA PRO A 123 3.16 -2.04 5.26
C PRO A 123 1.69 -2.41 5.02
N ALA A 124 0.89 -1.43 4.61
CA ALA A 124 -0.43 -1.56 4.01
C ALA A 124 -0.85 -0.18 3.47
N TRP A 125 -1.68 -0.15 2.45
CA TRP A 125 -2.28 1.08 1.93
C TRP A 125 -3.73 1.18 2.40
N VAL A 126 -3.92 1.57 3.66
CA VAL A 126 -5.24 1.68 4.31
C VAL A 126 -5.36 2.98 5.10
N ASP A 127 -6.57 3.54 5.12
CA ASP A 127 -6.94 4.54 6.12
C ASP A 127 -7.29 3.83 7.42
N TRP A 128 -6.94 4.46 8.54
CA TRP A 128 -7.20 3.93 9.87
C TRP A 128 -8.17 4.81 10.63
N ARG A 129 -8.95 4.21 11.53
CA ARG A 129 -9.78 4.93 12.49
C ARG A 129 -9.94 4.20 13.81
N SER A 130 -10.23 4.93 14.87
CA SER A 130 -10.47 4.36 16.20
C SER A 130 -11.54 5.13 16.97
N GLY A 131 -12.15 4.47 17.96
CA GLY A 131 -13.22 5.05 18.79
C GLY A 131 -14.29 4.02 19.11
N GLY A 132 -15.11 4.28 20.14
CA GLY A 132 -16.21 3.39 20.52
C GLY A 132 -15.82 1.94 20.83
N ASP A 133 -14.59 1.69 21.31
CA ASP A 133 -13.97 0.36 21.50
C ASP A 133 -13.68 -0.44 20.21
N TYR A 134 -13.61 0.25 19.07
CA TYR A 134 -13.23 -0.35 17.78
C TYR A 134 -11.92 0.22 17.25
N TYR A 135 -11.21 -0.64 16.52
CA TYR A 135 -10.30 -0.22 15.45
C TYR A 135 -10.93 -0.58 14.12
N GLY A 136 -10.76 0.31 13.14
CA GLY A 136 -11.20 0.06 11.79
C GLY A 136 -10.22 0.57 10.76
N TRP A 137 -10.31 -0.02 9.59
CA TRP A 137 -9.49 0.36 8.44
C TRP A 137 -10.26 0.17 7.14
N ALA A 138 -9.83 0.88 6.11
CA ALA A 138 -10.35 0.69 4.76
C ALA A 138 -9.22 0.81 3.72
N PRO A 139 -9.25 0.01 2.64
CA PRO A 139 -8.27 0.08 1.56
C PRO A 139 -8.23 1.47 0.93
N MET A 140 -7.05 2.10 0.88
CA MET A 140 -6.90 3.38 0.18
C MET A 140 -7.18 3.20 -1.31
N GLY A 141 -8.15 3.96 -1.80
CA GLY A 141 -8.40 4.13 -3.21
C GLY A 141 -7.37 5.06 -3.87
N PRO A 142 -7.35 5.10 -5.22
CA PRO A 142 -6.51 6.02 -5.99
C PRO A 142 -6.85 7.50 -5.73
N SER A 143 -8.13 7.81 -5.46
CA SER A 143 -8.57 9.10 -4.93
C SER A 143 -8.82 8.96 -3.43
N ALA A 144 -7.88 9.41 -2.60
CA ALA A 144 -7.82 9.20 -1.14
C ALA A 144 -8.89 9.95 -0.32
N TYR A 145 -10.05 10.30 -0.89
CA TYR A 145 -11.08 11.09 -0.21
C TYR A 145 -12.41 10.33 -0.14
N ASN A 146 -13.00 10.29 1.06
CA ASN A 146 -14.36 9.80 1.33
C ASN A 146 -14.65 8.35 0.92
N MET A 147 -13.98 7.42 1.59
CA MET A 147 -14.21 5.99 1.42
C MET A 147 -15.68 5.60 1.70
N PRO A 148 -16.34 4.83 0.81
CA PRO A 148 -17.65 4.26 1.10
C PRO A 148 -17.66 3.51 2.42
N THR A 149 -18.75 3.65 3.18
CA THR A 149 -18.90 3.02 4.50
C THR A 149 -18.77 1.50 4.43
N SER A 150 -19.16 0.87 3.32
CA SER A 150 -19.05 -0.56 3.06
C SER A 150 -17.61 -1.07 2.93
N TYR A 151 -16.63 -0.19 2.69
CA TYR A 151 -15.22 -0.59 2.53
C TYR A 151 -14.53 -0.75 3.88
N TRP A 152 -15.08 -0.13 4.92
CA TRP A 152 -14.53 -0.22 6.26
C TRP A 152 -14.70 -1.62 6.85
N ALA A 153 -13.62 -2.09 7.46
CA ALA A 153 -13.58 -3.24 8.33
C ALA A 153 -13.46 -2.73 9.77
N PHE A 154 -14.11 -3.42 10.71
CA PHE A 154 -13.99 -3.10 12.13
C PHE A 154 -13.82 -4.38 12.95
N VAL A 155 -13.04 -4.26 14.01
CA VAL A 155 -12.92 -5.27 15.08
C VAL A 155 -12.91 -4.56 16.44
N PRO A 156 -13.37 -5.22 17.52
CA PRO A 156 -13.12 -4.71 18.86
C PRO A 156 -11.62 -4.56 19.09
N ARG A 157 -11.19 -3.48 19.77
CA ARG A 157 -9.77 -3.10 19.87
C ARG A 157 -8.85 -4.23 20.33
N ARG A 158 -9.35 -5.07 21.24
CA ARG A 158 -8.61 -6.21 21.81
C ARG A 158 -8.16 -7.26 20.79
N TYR A 159 -8.75 -7.29 19.60
CA TYR A 159 -8.51 -8.33 18.59
C TYR A 159 -7.67 -7.87 17.40
N ILE A 160 -7.16 -6.63 17.39
CA ILE A 160 -6.42 -6.09 16.24
C ILE A 160 -5.19 -6.94 15.87
N GLY A 161 -4.46 -7.46 16.87
CA GLY A 161 -3.31 -8.34 16.66
C GLY A 161 -3.63 -9.83 16.63
N SER A 162 -4.91 -10.22 16.58
CA SER A 162 -5.30 -11.62 16.55
C SER A 162 -4.95 -12.25 15.19
N ARG A 163 -4.32 -13.43 15.19
CA ARG A 163 -4.12 -14.22 13.96
C ARG A 163 -5.44 -14.71 13.37
N GLN A 164 -6.46 -14.85 14.21
CA GLN A 164 -7.81 -15.26 13.84
C GLN A 164 -8.73 -14.04 13.75
N ILE A 165 -8.23 -12.92 13.24
CA ILE A 165 -8.97 -11.65 13.16
C ILE A 165 -10.32 -11.80 12.43
N ASN A 166 -10.40 -12.77 11.51
CA ASN A 166 -11.60 -13.14 10.77
C ASN A 166 -12.79 -13.51 11.66
N ASN A 167 -12.55 -14.01 12.88
CA ASN A 167 -13.60 -14.38 13.83
C ASN A 167 -14.22 -13.17 14.57
N TYR A 168 -13.62 -11.99 14.43
CA TYR A 168 -13.96 -10.82 15.23
C TYR A 168 -14.46 -9.64 14.40
N TYR A 169 -14.59 -9.81 13.08
CA TYR A 169 -15.10 -8.76 12.22
C TYR A 169 -16.54 -8.42 12.57
N ILE A 170 -16.79 -7.11 12.65
CA ILE A 170 -18.12 -6.58 12.80
C ILE A 170 -18.84 -6.64 11.46
N ASN A 171 -20.11 -7.05 11.49
CA ASN A 171 -20.98 -7.02 10.32
C ASN A 171 -21.07 -5.60 9.75
N ASN A 172 -20.97 -5.50 8.41
CA ASN A 172 -20.91 -4.22 7.68
C ASN A 172 -22.16 -3.34 7.86
N SER A 173 -23.32 -3.91 8.23
CA SER A 173 -24.54 -3.16 8.55
C SER A 173 -24.35 -2.16 9.70
N ARG A 174 -23.38 -2.41 10.59
CA ARG A 174 -23.05 -1.50 11.71
C ARG A 174 -22.01 -0.43 11.35
N ASN A 175 -21.46 -0.45 10.14
CA ASN A 175 -20.37 0.45 9.75
C ASN A 175 -20.77 1.92 9.91
N VAL A 176 -21.98 2.32 9.52
CA VAL A 176 -22.45 3.72 9.65
C VAL A 176 -22.40 4.16 11.10
N THR A 177 -22.95 3.37 12.02
CA THR A 177 -22.95 3.68 13.46
C THR A 177 -21.53 3.75 14.02
N ILE A 178 -20.65 2.82 13.67
CA ILE A 178 -19.28 2.80 14.17
C ILE A 178 -18.47 3.98 13.61
N ILE A 179 -18.65 4.30 12.33
CA ILE A 179 -18.03 5.46 11.67
C ILE A 179 -18.42 6.76 12.36
N ASN A 180 -19.68 6.93 12.74
CA ASN A 180 -20.14 8.13 13.46
C ASN A 180 -19.54 8.24 14.87
N ASN A 181 -19.05 7.16 15.47
CA ASN A 181 -18.47 7.10 16.82
C ASN A 181 -16.94 6.91 16.83
N THR A 182 -16.28 7.11 15.69
CA THR A 182 -14.83 6.89 15.54
C THR A 182 -14.21 8.04 14.74
N THR A 183 -12.93 8.30 14.97
CA THR A 183 -12.16 9.33 14.26
C THR A 183 -11.01 8.73 13.48
N ILE A 184 -10.60 9.39 12.39
CA ILE A 184 -9.47 8.96 11.56
C ILE A 184 -8.16 9.04 12.36
N ILE A 185 -7.30 8.02 12.22
CA ILE A 185 -5.96 7.98 12.81
C ILE A 185 -4.95 8.50 11.79
N ASN A 186 -4.41 9.70 12.06
CA ASN A 186 -3.37 10.36 11.27
C ASN A 186 -1.96 10.08 11.82
N ASN A 187 -1.63 8.80 12.10
CA ASN A 187 -0.34 8.39 12.63
C ASN A 187 0.65 8.06 11.50
N ASN A 188 1.16 9.08 10.84
CA ASN A 188 1.81 8.94 9.54
C ASN A 188 3.32 8.63 9.62
N TYR A 189 3.83 7.82 8.69
CA TYR A 189 5.27 7.69 8.48
C TYR A 189 5.84 8.98 7.87
N ASN A 190 6.90 9.53 8.48
CA ASN A 190 7.60 10.69 7.90
C ASN A 190 8.42 10.23 6.67
N GLY A 191 8.05 10.66 5.47
CA GLY A 191 8.89 10.54 4.27
C GLY A 191 8.28 9.85 3.05
N THR A 192 7.09 9.26 3.15
CA THR A 192 6.42 8.64 2.00
C THR A 192 5.59 9.70 1.24
N ARG A 193 6.00 10.04 0.02
CA ARG A 193 5.19 10.84 -0.93
C ARG A 193 4.83 9.92 -2.09
N ASP A 194 3.54 9.73 -2.28
CA ASP A 194 3.02 8.84 -3.32
C ASP A 194 2.84 9.55 -4.68
N ASN A 195 2.96 8.76 -5.77
CA ASN A 195 2.80 9.24 -7.15
C ASN A 195 1.34 9.34 -7.63
N TYR A 196 0.35 8.97 -6.79
CA TYR A 196 -1.07 9.00 -7.15
C TYR A 196 -1.74 10.38 -6.95
N GLY A 197 -0.95 11.44 -6.76
CA GLY A 197 -1.45 12.83 -6.72
C GLY A 197 -2.27 13.19 -5.47
N GLY A 198 -2.38 12.27 -4.50
CA GLY A 198 -3.22 12.42 -3.31
C GLY A 198 -2.48 12.81 -2.03
N GLY A 199 -1.14 12.88 -2.02
CA GLY A 199 -0.37 13.14 -0.80
C GLY A 199 -0.62 12.10 0.29
N GLY A 200 -0.98 10.87 -0.11
CA GLY A 200 -1.38 9.78 0.76
C GLY A 200 -0.20 9.33 1.60
N ARG A 201 -0.18 9.77 2.86
CA ARG A 201 0.82 9.30 3.82
C ARG A 201 0.40 7.92 4.31
N ILE A 202 1.33 6.97 4.31
CA ILE A 202 1.13 5.67 4.95
C ILE A 202 0.93 5.92 6.46
N SER A 203 -0.26 5.59 6.97
CA SER A 203 -0.55 5.62 8.41
C SER A 203 -0.14 4.29 9.03
N ARG A 204 0.63 4.37 10.12
CA ARG A 204 1.14 3.23 10.92
C ARG A 204 0.04 2.50 11.69
N GLY A 205 -1.19 3.01 11.64
CA GLY A 205 -2.33 2.53 12.41
C GLY A 205 -2.34 3.00 13.87
N PRO A 206 -3.16 2.34 14.71
CA PRO A 206 -3.26 2.64 16.13
C PRO A 206 -1.89 2.66 16.82
N ASP A 207 -1.69 3.61 17.74
CA ASP A 207 -0.45 3.69 18.52
C ASP A 207 -0.30 2.43 19.39
N VAL A 208 0.90 1.85 19.40
CA VAL A 208 1.12 0.57 20.08
C VAL A 208 0.86 0.66 21.59
N ARG A 209 1.20 1.78 22.23
CA ARG A 209 0.98 1.95 23.67
C ARG A 209 -0.50 2.04 23.99
N GLU A 210 -1.29 2.61 23.08
CA GLU A 210 -2.75 2.58 23.16
C GLU A 210 -3.27 1.13 23.07
N VAL A 211 -2.79 0.37 22.09
CA VAL A 211 -3.21 -1.04 21.91
C VAL A 211 -2.83 -1.89 23.12
N GLU A 212 -1.62 -1.75 23.65
CA GLU A 212 -1.18 -2.47 24.87
C GLU A 212 -2.07 -2.14 26.06
N ARG A 213 -2.48 -0.87 26.21
CA ARG A 213 -3.40 -0.45 27.28
C ARG A 213 -4.77 -1.12 27.19
N TYR A 214 -5.33 -1.28 25.99
CA TYR A 214 -6.65 -1.89 25.81
C TYR A 214 -6.63 -3.42 25.76
N THR A 215 -5.56 -4.00 25.24
CA THR A 215 -5.42 -5.46 25.12
C THR A 215 -4.88 -6.11 26.40
N GLY A 216 -4.15 -5.36 27.23
CA GLY A 216 -3.39 -5.89 28.36
C GLY A 216 -2.16 -6.72 27.95
N ASN A 217 -1.87 -6.81 26.66
CA ASN A 217 -0.78 -7.61 26.10
C ASN A 217 0.32 -6.69 25.58
N THR A 218 1.58 -7.00 25.91
CA THR A 218 2.73 -6.33 25.28
C THR A 218 2.82 -6.70 23.81
N VAL A 219 2.87 -5.70 22.94
CA VAL A 219 2.98 -5.86 21.49
C VAL A 219 4.42 -5.66 21.10
N ARG A 220 5.13 -6.76 20.82
CA ARG A 220 6.53 -6.72 20.40
C ARG A 220 6.60 -6.52 18.88
N PRO A 221 7.23 -5.44 18.38
CA PRO A 221 7.37 -5.25 16.95
C PRO A 221 8.27 -6.35 16.37
N VAL A 222 7.81 -6.95 15.27
CA VAL A 222 8.65 -7.83 14.45
C VAL A 222 9.37 -7.02 13.38
N ARG A 223 10.60 -7.41 13.04
CA ARG A 223 11.32 -6.76 11.94
C ARG A 223 10.79 -7.28 10.60
N VAL A 224 10.53 -6.41 9.64
CA VAL A 224 10.27 -6.84 8.26
C VAL A 224 11.58 -7.27 7.60
N ALA A 225 11.62 -8.49 7.08
CA ALA A 225 12.75 -9.06 6.37
C ALA A 225 12.34 -9.42 4.93
N ASN A 226 13.24 -9.19 3.98
CA ASN A 226 13.00 -9.51 2.58
C ASN A 226 13.19 -11.01 2.33
N THR A 227 12.35 -11.60 1.48
CA THR A 227 12.58 -12.93 0.90
C THR A 227 13.12 -12.80 -0.52
N ASP A 228 13.73 -13.86 -1.04
CA ASP A 228 14.25 -13.91 -2.41
C ASP A 228 13.21 -14.35 -3.45
N ARG A 229 12.06 -14.84 -2.99
CA ARG A 229 10.99 -15.37 -3.87
C ARG A 229 9.63 -14.80 -3.51
N PRO A 230 8.79 -14.51 -4.53
CA PRO A 230 7.36 -14.25 -4.37
C PRO A 230 6.66 -15.30 -3.51
N GLY A 231 5.70 -14.87 -2.70
CA GLY A 231 4.91 -15.77 -1.87
C GLY A 231 4.09 -15.07 -0.80
N ALA A 232 3.39 -15.88 -0.01
CA ALA A 232 2.63 -15.41 1.15
C ALA A 232 3.58 -14.90 2.24
N GLY A 233 3.11 -13.91 3.00
CA GLY A 233 3.84 -13.40 4.15
C GLY A 233 3.87 -14.43 5.27
N ARG A 234 4.98 -14.50 6.00
CA ARG A 234 5.09 -15.39 7.16
C ARG A 234 5.96 -14.82 8.26
N ILE A 235 5.69 -15.24 9.49
CA ILE A 235 6.58 -14.97 10.63
C ILE A 235 7.54 -16.15 10.78
N GLN A 236 8.84 -15.87 10.68
CA GLN A 236 9.90 -16.84 10.93
C GLN A 236 11.05 -16.15 11.65
N ASN A 237 11.65 -16.79 12.66
CA ASN A 237 12.76 -16.22 13.44
C ASN A 237 12.46 -14.82 14.01
N ASN A 238 11.23 -14.60 14.48
CA ASN A 238 10.75 -13.29 14.98
C ASN A 238 10.84 -12.15 13.94
N GLN A 239 10.80 -12.50 12.65
CA GLN A 239 10.78 -11.56 11.53
C GLN A 239 9.56 -11.82 10.66
N LEU A 240 8.96 -10.75 10.16
CA LEU A 240 7.94 -10.81 9.12
C LEU A 240 8.63 -10.87 7.76
N GLN A 241 8.67 -12.06 7.17
CA GLN A 241 9.25 -12.32 5.86
C GLN A 241 8.25 -12.00 4.75
N ILE A 242 8.60 -11.05 3.90
CA ILE A 242 7.78 -10.62 2.75
C ILE A 242 8.70 -10.38 1.54
N PHE A 243 8.26 -10.80 0.35
CA PHE A 243 8.98 -10.51 -0.89
C PHE A 243 8.81 -9.03 -1.26
N ARG A 244 9.93 -8.30 -1.39
CA ARG A 244 9.94 -6.83 -1.53
C ARG A 244 10.93 -6.39 -2.60
N PRO A 245 10.62 -6.57 -3.89
CA PRO A 245 11.48 -6.10 -4.97
C PRO A 245 11.52 -4.57 -4.96
N ASP A 246 12.67 -4.01 -5.36
CA ASP A 246 12.79 -2.56 -5.53
C ASP A 246 12.01 -2.08 -6.77
N ALA A 247 11.75 -0.77 -6.81
CA ALA A 247 11.00 -0.15 -7.91
C ALA A 247 11.70 -0.34 -9.27
N ASN A 248 13.03 -0.42 -9.32
CA ASN A 248 13.76 -0.61 -10.57
C ASN A 248 13.64 -2.05 -11.10
N ALA A 249 13.60 -3.05 -10.22
CA ALA A 249 13.35 -4.44 -10.58
C ALA A 249 11.94 -4.62 -11.17
N LEU A 250 10.94 -3.96 -10.56
CA LEU A 250 9.56 -3.93 -11.05
C LEU A 250 9.43 -3.23 -12.40
N ASN A 251 9.97 -2.01 -12.52
CA ASN A 251 9.93 -1.24 -13.76
C ASN A 251 10.61 -1.98 -14.92
N ARG A 252 11.74 -2.64 -14.67
CA ARG A 252 12.42 -3.45 -15.70
C ARG A 252 11.60 -4.67 -16.09
N GLY A 253 11.00 -5.37 -15.14
CA GLY A 253 10.18 -6.56 -15.42
C GLY A 253 8.94 -6.22 -16.25
N ASP A 254 8.19 -5.19 -15.82
CA ASP A 254 6.98 -4.77 -16.52
C ASP A 254 7.28 -4.16 -17.91
N ALA A 255 8.41 -3.48 -18.08
CA ALA A 255 8.85 -2.94 -19.38
C ALA A 255 9.42 -4.01 -20.34
N SER A 256 9.97 -5.11 -19.80
CA SER A 256 10.54 -6.21 -20.61
C SER A 256 9.46 -7.11 -21.21
N ARG A 257 8.18 -6.85 -20.92
CA ARG A 257 7.07 -7.56 -21.55
C ARG A 257 7.01 -7.15 -23.02
N PRO A 258 7.14 -8.08 -23.97
CA PRO A 258 6.72 -7.77 -25.34
C PRO A 258 5.24 -7.39 -25.27
N SER A 259 4.84 -6.34 -25.99
CA SER A 259 3.46 -5.90 -26.13
C SER A 259 2.59 -7.00 -26.75
N ARG A 260 2.33 -8.08 -26.01
CA ARG A 260 1.20 -8.94 -26.24
C ARG A 260 0.01 -8.08 -25.88
N SER A 261 -0.60 -7.50 -26.91
CA SER A 261 -2.02 -7.21 -26.87
C SER A 261 -2.66 -8.42 -26.23
N VAL A 262 -3.19 -8.25 -25.02
CA VAL A 262 -4.06 -9.25 -24.41
C VAL A 262 -5.31 -9.20 -25.26
N LEU A 263 -5.25 -9.92 -26.39
CA LEU A 263 -6.39 -10.17 -27.24
C LEU A 263 -7.38 -10.90 -26.36
N ASN A 264 -8.50 -10.21 -26.19
CA ASN A 264 -9.75 -10.69 -25.64
C ASN A 264 -9.99 -12.13 -26.12
N ASN A 265 -9.73 -13.13 -25.26
CA ASN A 265 -10.08 -14.51 -25.56
C ASN A 265 -11.59 -14.67 -25.30
N ASN A 266 -12.39 -14.07 -26.18
CA ASN A 266 -13.74 -14.53 -26.41
C ASN A 266 -13.63 -15.67 -27.42
N GLY A 267 -14.07 -16.86 -27.02
CA GLY A 267 -13.78 -18.11 -27.71
C GLY A 267 -14.09 -18.07 -29.21
N ASN A 268 -13.11 -18.47 -30.01
CA ASN A 268 -13.42 -19.20 -31.23
C ASN A 268 -12.23 -20.02 -31.72
N ASN A 269 -12.57 -21.21 -32.19
CA ASN A 269 -11.72 -22.24 -32.76
C ASN A 269 -10.70 -21.69 -33.77
N GLY A 270 -9.43 -22.06 -33.61
CA GLY A 270 -8.36 -21.65 -34.52
C GLY A 270 -7.12 -22.50 -34.30
N ASN A 271 -7.10 -23.65 -34.98
CA ASN A 271 -5.98 -24.57 -35.08
C ASN A 271 -4.67 -23.82 -35.45
N GLY A 272 -3.73 -23.75 -34.52
CA GLY A 272 -2.47 -23.03 -34.67
C GLY A 272 -1.33 -23.82 -34.05
N ASN A 273 -0.62 -24.53 -34.91
CA ASN A 273 0.51 -25.42 -34.64
C ASN A 273 1.59 -24.73 -33.78
N ILE A 274 1.76 -25.15 -32.52
CA ILE A 274 2.87 -24.69 -31.66
C ILE A 274 3.99 -25.71 -31.75
N ASN A 275 5.03 -25.36 -32.52
CA ASN A 275 6.31 -26.06 -32.49
C ASN A 275 6.94 -25.89 -31.11
N ASN A 276 6.97 -26.99 -30.36
CA ASN A 276 7.56 -27.10 -29.04
C ASN A 276 9.07 -27.30 -29.16
N GLY A 277 9.86 -26.31 -28.75
CA GLY A 277 11.30 -26.40 -28.57
C GLY A 277 11.64 -26.80 -27.14
N ASN A 278 12.03 -28.07 -26.98
CA ASN A 278 12.60 -28.75 -25.81
C ASN A 278 13.17 -27.88 -24.67
N ASN A 279 12.83 -28.26 -23.43
CA ASN A 279 13.84 -28.70 -22.47
C ASN A 279 13.28 -29.67 -21.41
N ASN A 280 14.17 -30.55 -20.96
CA ASN A 280 13.96 -31.94 -20.62
C ASN A 280 14.01 -32.21 -19.10
N GLY A 281 13.32 -33.26 -18.66
CA GLY A 281 13.51 -33.96 -17.37
C GLY A 281 12.41 -33.71 -16.32
N GLY A 282 11.64 -34.68 -15.84
CA GLY A 282 11.60 -36.12 -16.12
C GLY A 282 10.65 -36.84 -15.16
N ARG A 283 10.21 -38.01 -15.62
CA ARG A 283 9.58 -39.16 -14.93
C ARG A 283 8.05 -39.26 -14.87
N VAL A 284 7.65 -40.42 -15.42
CA VAL A 284 6.34 -40.99 -15.74
C VAL A 284 5.98 -42.04 -14.69
N SER A 285 4.70 -42.12 -14.34
CA SER A 285 3.98 -43.35 -13.97
C SER A 285 2.55 -43.18 -14.51
N ARG A 286 2.15 -43.87 -15.60
CA ARG A 286 1.37 -45.14 -15.66
C ARG A 286 0.26 -45.15 -14.60
N GLU A 287 -1.05 -45.26 -14.84
CA GLU A 287 -1.98 -45.68 -15.92
C GLU A 287 -3.43 -45.42 -15.36
N PRO A 288 -4.57 -45.81 -15.96
CA PRO A 288 -5.02 -45.65 -17.34
C PRO A 288 -6.44 -45.04 -17.47
N ASN A 289 -6.73 -44.73 -18.72
CA ASN A 289 -7.98 -44.39 -19.38
C ASN A 289 -9.20 -45.26 -18.99
N PHE A 290 -10.36 -44.65 -18.74
CA PHE A 290 -11.67 -45.29 -18.88
C PHE A 290 -12.51 -44.53 -19.90
N ASN A 291 -12.51 -45.08 -21.11
CA ASN A 291 -13.54 -44.88 -22.10
C ASN A 291 -14.71 -45.79 -21.72
N ASN A 292 -15.92 -45.26 -21.53
CA ASN A 292 -17.11 -46.10 -21.60
C ASN A 292 -18.25 -45.36 -22.30
N ASN A 293 -18.47 -45.77 -23.55
CA ASN A 293 -19.74 -45.68 -24.24
C ASN A 293 -20.79 -46.47 -23.45
N ASN A 294 -21.98 -45.91 -23.23
CA ASN A 294 -23.19 -46.54 -23.77
C ASN A 294 -24.46 -45.70 -23.55
N ASN A 295 -25.22 -45.70 -24.65
CA ASN A 295 -26.68 -45.65 -24.79
C ASN A 295 -27.41 -44.37 -24.36
N ASN A 296 -27.81 -43.55 -25.33
CA ASN A 296 -29.04 -43.72 -26.13
C ASN A 296 -30.30 -43.80 -25.26
N ASN A 297 -30.99 -42.67 -25.15
CA ASN A 297 -32.43 -42.64 -25.34
C ASN A 297 -32.79 -41.41 -26.18
N ASN A 298 -33.12 -41.71 -27.44
CA ASN A 298 -33.80 -40.82 -28.36
C ASN A 298 -35.25 -40.65 -27.88
N ASN A 299 -35.75 -39.41 -27.88
CA ASN A 299 -37.12 -39.19 -28.31
C ASN A 299 -37.25 -37.81 -28.96
N ASN A 300 -37.35 -37.88 -30.29
CA ASN A 300 -38.11 -37.04 -31.22
C ASN A 300 -38.19 -35.53 -30.97
N ASN A 301 -37.52 -34.78 -31.85
CA ASN A 301 -38.26 -33.78 -32.62
C ASN A 301 -37.70 -33.71 -34.06
N GLY A 302 -38.57 -34.00 -35.03
CA GLY A 302 -38.26 -33.90 -36.44
C GLY A 302 -38.26 -32.44 -36.90
N ASN A 303 -37.16 -32.06 -37.55
CA ASN A 303 -37.07 -31.42 -38.86
C ASN A 303 -38.21 -30.43 -39.22
N ILE A 304 -37.94 -29.17 -39.58
CA ILE A 304 -37.45 -28.79 -40.92
C ILE A 304 -36.95 -27.32 -40.87
N ASN A 305 -35.73 -27.11 -41.38
CA ASN A 305 -35.19 -26.05 -42.26
C ASN A 305 -35.75 -24.61 -42.21
N ASN A 306 -35.02 -23.54 -42.50
CA ASN A 306 -33.62 -23.21 -42.84
C ASN A 306 -33.67 -21.71 -43.24
N GLY A 307 -32.56 -20.96 -43.12
CA GLY A 307 -32.39 -19.67 -43.81
C GLY A 307 -32.52 -18.42 -42.93
N ASN A 308 -31.54 -18.09 -42.08
CA ASN A 308 -30.35 -17.26 -42.35
C ASN A 308 -30.62 -15.76 -42.72
N ASN A 309 -30.20 -14.88 -41.80
CA ASN A 309 -29.31 -13.70 -41.97
C ASN A 309 -29.55 -12.68 -43.10
N ASN A 310 -29.20 -11.41 -42.99
CA ASN A 310 -29.08 -10.43 -41.90
C ASN A 310 -28.77 -9.09 -42.62
N ASN A 311 -29.50 -8.04 -42.24
CA ASN A 311 -29.05 -6.65 -42.14
C ASN A 311 -28.76 -5.74 -43.37
N GLY A 312 -29.19 -4.48 -43.21
CA GLY A 312 -28.79 -3.27 -43.96
C GLY A 312 -29.75 -2.88 -45.10
N GLY A 313 -30.38 -1.71 -45.19
CA GLY A 313 -30.33 -0.47 -44.43
C GLY A 313 -30.77 0.67 -45.38
N ARG A 314 -31.61 1.59 -44.88
CA ARG A 314 -32.00 2.93 -45.40
C ARG A 314 -33.23 3.08 -46.35
N ILE A 315 -34.15 3.90 -45.82
CA ILE A 315 -35.00 4.95 -46.44
C ILE A 315 -36.41 4.56 -46.92
N SER A 316 -37.37 4.99 -46.08
CA SER A 316 -38.61 5.73 -46.38
C SER A 316 -39.63 5.17 -47.37
N ARG A 317 -40.77 4.74 -46.79
CA ARG A 317 -42.17 5.04 -47.16
C ARG A 317 -43.02 4.44 -46.02
N GLU A 318 -43.53 5.25 -45.09
CA GLU A 318 -44.92 5.75 -45.10
C GLU A 318 -45.95 4.64 -45.37
N PRO A 319 -46.97 4.51 -44.51
CA PRO A 319 -48.09 5.45 -44.60
C PRO A 319 -48.50 6.09 -43.26
N ASN A 320 -48.31 7.41 -43.23
CA ASN A 320 -49.33 8.44 -43.02
C ASN A 320 -50.25 8.32 -41.78
N PHE A 321 -49.91 9.05 -40.72
CA PHE A 321 -50.86 9.54 -39.74
C PHE A 321 -51.51 10.82 -40.27
N ASN A 322 -52.83 10.84 -40.46
CA ASN A 322 -53.68 11.67 -39.60
C ASN A 322 -55.16 11.68 -40.04
N ASN A 323 -55.98 11.45 -39.02
CA ASN A 323 -57.09 12.30 -38.60
C ASN A 323 -58.21 12.54 -39.62
N ASN A 324 -59.37 11.91 -39.39
CA ASN A 324 -60.62 12.50 -39.85
C ASN A 324 -61.60 12.66 -38.70
N ASN A 325 -61.79 13.94 -38.36
CA ASN A 325 -62.95 14.45 -37.67
C ASN A 325 -64.22 13.98 -38.38
N ASN A 326 -65.14 13.43 -37.60
CA ASN A 326 -66.55 13.69 -37.82
C ASN A 326 -66.78 15.19 -37.61
N ASN A 327 -67.02 15.92 -38.69
CA ASN A 327 -68.00 16.99 -38.63
C ASN A 327 -68.89 16.91 -39.85
N ASN A 328 -70.18 16.80 -39.58
CA ASN A 328 -71.23 17.11 -40.52
C ASN A 328 -70.91 18.42 -41.25
N ASN A 329 -70.88 18.35 -42.57
CA ASN A 329 -71.63 19.32 -43.36
C ASN A 329 -71.98 18.70 -44.70
N ASN A 330 -73.27 18.44 -44.84
CA ASN A 330 -73.96 18.52 -46.11
C ASN A 330 -73.53 19.80 -46.83
N ASN A 331 -73.08 19.67 -48.08
CA ASN A 331 -73.75 20.38 -49.16
C ASN A 331 -73.53 19.64 -50.47
N ASN A 332 -74.61 18.99 -50.88
CA ASN A 332 -74.91 18.61 -52.24
C ASN A 332 -74.67 19.77 -53.20
N SER A 333 -74.01 19.50 -54.31
CA SER A 333 -74.17 20.23 -55.55
C SER A 333 -74.43 19.23 -56.69
N VAL A 334 -75.69 19.25 -57.14
CA VAL A 334 -76.14 19.12 -58.54
C VAL A 334 -76.33 17.71 -59.15
N ASN A 335 -77.57 17.56 -59.67
CA ASN A 335 -78.11 16.71 -60.74
C ASN A 335 -78.86 15.38 -60.44
N GLN A 336 -80.20 15.49 -60.49
CA GLN A 336 -81.24 14.74 -61.27
C GLN A 336 -80.97 13.30 -61.80
N PRO A 337 -82.00 12.50 -62.22
CA PRO A 337 -83.48 12.56 -62.09
C PRO A 337 -84.07 11.25 -61.47
N GLY A 338 -85.31 11.18 -60.96
CA GLY A 338 -86.55 10.98 -61.74
C GLY A 338 -87.40 9.81 -61.19
N TYR A 339 -88.71 9.87 -61.45
CA TYR A 339 -89.79 8.86 -61.25
C TYR A 339 -90.76 8.98 -60.05
N ASN A 340 -91.86 9.73 -60.31
CA ASN A 340 -93.28 9.34 -60.26
C ASN A 340 -93.94 8.66 -59.03
N ARG A 341 -94.86 9.45 -58.41
CA ARG A 341 -96.29 9.18 -58.01
C ARG A 341 -96.63 8.07 -56.97
N PRO A 342 -97.82 8.08 -56.30
CA PRO A 342 -98.87 9.11 -56.21
C PRO A 342 -99.41 9.44 -54.79
N SER A 343 -100.22 10.49 -54.77
CA SER A 343 -101.01 11.13 -53.71
C SER A 343 -102.11 10.29 -53.04
N ARG A 344 -102.34 10.55 -51.74
CA ARG A 344 -103.61 10.54 -50.96
C ARG A 344 -103.21 10.78 -49.49
N GLY A 345 -103.84 11.55 -48.62
CA GLY A 345 -105.11 12.26 -48.54
C GLY A 345 -105.20 12.75 -47.07
N VAL A 346 -105.94 13.83 -46.84
CA VAL A 346 -106.01 14.64 -45.62
C VAL A 346 -106.52 13.89 -44.37
N THR A 347 -105.93 14.10 -43.18
CA THR A 347 -106.66 14.39 -41.91
C THR A 347 -105.71 14.93 -40.82
N PRO A 348 -106.04 16.03 -40.09
CA PRO A 348 -105.24 16.50 -38.97
C PRO A 348 -105.67 15.81 -37.66
N GLY A 349 -104.83 14.89 -37.18
CA GLY A 349 -104.97 14.23 -35.89
C GLY A 349 -104.02 14.86 -34.87
N ASN A 350 -104.56 15.78 -34.08
CA ASN A 350 -103.96 16.29 -32.85
C ASN A 350 -103.63 15.12 -31.91
N ASN A 351 -102.35 14.96 -31.53
CA ASN A 351 -101.95 14.14 -30.39
C ASN A 351 -100.66 14.67 -29.77
N ASN A 352 -100.82 15.42 -28.69
CA ASN A 352 -99.74 15.78 -27.76
C ASN A 352 -99.12 14.50 -27.19
N ASN A 353 -97.88 14.19 -27.57
CA ASN A 353 -97.14 13.04 -27.04
C ASN A 353 -96.01 13.51 -26.10
N PRO A 354 -96.14 13.36 -24.76
CA PRO A 354 -95.15 13.83 -23.78
C PRO A 354 -93.77 13.14 -23.86
N GLN A 355 -93.63 12.08 -24.68
CA GLN A 355 -92.35 11.38 -24.90
C GLN A 355 -91.39 12.08 -25.88
N GLN A 356 -91.80 13.15 -26.56
CA GLN A 356 -90.91 13.90 -27.48
C GLN A 356 -90.11 14.98 -26.73
N MET A 357 -90.77 15.71 -25.82
CA MET A 357 -90.18 16.78 -25.02
C MET A 357 -89.07 16.30 -24.05
N GLN A 358 -89.19 15.07 -23.54
CA GLN A 358 -88.16 14.45 -22.70
C GLN A 358 -86.89 14.08 -23.48
N ARG A 359 -87.02 13.65 -24.74
CA ARG A 359 -85.86 13.37 -25.60
C ARG A 359 -85.15 14.65 -25.99
N ASP A 360 -85.88 15.74 -26.23
CA ASP A 360 -85.29 17.04 -26.56
C ASP A 360 -84.52 17.64 -25.37
N GLN A 361 -85.04 17.51 -24.15
CA GLN A 361 -84.32 17.91 -22.93
C GLN A 361 -83.07 17.06 -22.70
N GLN A 362 -83.14 15.75 -22.92
CA GLN A 362 -81.99 14.85 -22.76
C GLN A 362 -80.90 15.13 -23.81
N TRP A 363 -81.29 15.47 -25.04
CA TRP A 363 -80.37 15.88 -26.10
C TRP A 363 -79.65 17.21 -25.80
N GLN A 364 -80.37 18.21 -25.29
CA GLN A 364 -79.76 19.48 -24.89
C GLN A 364 -78.76 19.29 -23.74
N GLN A 365 -79.08 18.42 -22.77
CA GLN A 365 -78.19 18.13 -21.65
C GLN A 365 -76.91 17.40 -22.09
N GLN A 366 -77.01 16.49 -23.08
CA GLN A 366 -75.86 15.78 -23.63
C GLN A 366 -74.93 16.71 -24.44
N GLN A 367 -75.48 17.66 -25.21
CA GLN A 367 -74.67 18.66 -25.90
C GLN A 367 -73.92 19.57 -24.92
N GLN A 368 -74.58 19.97 -23.83
CA GLN A 368 -73.95 20.82 -22.82
C GLN A 368 -72.79 20.11 -22.11
N GLN A 369 -72.92 18.80 -21.86
CA GLN A 369 -71.82 17.98 -21.34
C GLN A 369 -70.66 17.84 -22.33
N GLN A 370 -70.93 17.65 -23.63
CA GLN A 370 -69.87 17.60 -24.64
C GLN A 370 -69.10 18.91 -24.76
N GLN A 371 -69.78 20.07 -24.71
CA GLN A 371 -69.10 21.37 -24.72
C GLN A 371 -68.22 21.57 -23.49
N GLN A 372 -68.70 21.19 -22.29
CA GLN A 372 -67.87 21.26 -21.08
C GLN A 372 -66.66 20.33 -21.16
N GLN A 373 -66.82 19.14 -21.75
CA GLN A 373 -65.72 18.20 -21.92
C GLN A 373 -64.66 18.73 -22.89
N GLN A 374 -65.06 19.35 -24.00
CA GLN A 374 -64.12 19.98 -24.94
C GLN A 374 -63.36 21.16 -24.30
N GLN A 375 -64.04 21.99 -23.50
CA GLN A 375 -63.37 23.08 -22.78
C GLN A 375 -62.35 22.58 -21.76
N ARG A 376 -62.63 21.45 -21.08
CA ARG A 376 -61.67 20.80 -20.17
C ARG A 376 -60.43 20.31 -20.91
N ILE A 377 -60.62 19.62 -22.04
CA ILE A 377 -59.51 19.11 -22.86
C ILE A 377 -58.62 20.24 -23.38
N GLN A 378 -59.21 21.35 -23.84
CA GLN A 378 -58.43 22.51 -24.28
C GLN A 378 -57.63 23.14 -23.14
N ARG A 379 -58.23 23.27 -21.94
CA ARG A 379 -57.55 23.78 -20.75
C ARG A 379 -56.40 22.88 -20.31
N ASP A 380 -56.59 21.56 -20.35
CA ASP A 380 -55.56 20.59 -19.98
C ASP A 380 -54.39 20.59 -20.98
N GLN A 381 -54.67 20.70 -22.28
CA GLN A 381 -53.62 20.86 -23.30
C GLN A 381 -52.84 22.16 -23.14
N GLN A 382 -53.51 23.26 -22.76
CA GLN A 382 -52.85 24.54 -22.50
C GLN A 382 -51.93 24.44 -21.28
N MET A 383 -52.40 23.86 -20.17
CA MET A 383 -51.56 23.63 -18.99
C MET A 383 -50.34 22.75 -19.28
N GLN A 384 -50.49 21.70 -20.11
CA GLN A 384 -49.34 20.86 -20.50
C GLN A 384 -48.30 21.63 -21.30
N ARG A 385 -48.72 22.49 -22.23
CA ARG A 385 -47.79 23.35 -22.98
C ARG A 385 -47.06 24.32 -22.06
N ASP A 386 -47.78 24.95 -21.12
CA ASP A 386 -47.19 25.89 -20.18
C ASP A 386 -46.19 25.20 -19.23
N GLN A 387 -46.51 23.99 -18.76
CA GLN A 387 -45.57 23.17 -17.97
C GLN A 387 -44.32 22.80 -18.76
N GLN A 388 -44.45 22.36 -20.01
CA GLN A 388 -43.30 22.02 -20.85
C GLN A 388 -42.42 23.24 -21.10
N TRP A 389 -43.02 24.41 -21.32
CA TRP A 389 -42.30 25.66 -21.54
C TRP A 389 -41.50 26.09 -20.30
N GLN A 390 -42.12 26.03 -19.11
CA GLN A 390 -41.43 26.29 -17.84
C GLN A 390 -40.29 25.31 -17.58
N GLN A 391 -40.49 24.02 -17.89
CA GLN A 391 -39.45 23.01 -17.71
C GLN A 391 -38.26 23.22 -18.68
N GLN A 392 -38.53 23.70 -19.90
CA GLN A 392 -37.48 24.02 -20.86
C GLN A 392 -36.66 25.24 -20.43
N GLN A 393 -37.31 26.28 -19.89
CA GLN A 393 -36.63 27.44 -19.28
C GLN A 393 -35.71 27.03 -18.14
N GLN A 394 -36.18 26.19 -17.21
CA GLN A 394 -35.35 25.69 -16.11
C GLN A 394 -34.13 24.90 -16.61
N ARG A 395 -34.30 24.05 -17.64
CA ARG A 395 -33.17 23.31 -18.23
C ARG A 395 -32.12 24.25 -18.82
N GLN A 396 -32.53 25.31 -19.54
CA GLN A 396 -31.59 26.27 -20.10
C GLN A 396 -30.82 27.03 -19.01
N GLN A 397 -31.51 27.46 -17.96
CA GLN A 397 -30.87 28.15 -16.83
C GLN A 397 -29.87 27.22 -16.10
N GLN A 398 -30.23 25.96 -15.91
CA GLN A 398 -29.36 24.97 -15.29
C GLN A 398 -28.10 24.68 -16.13
N GLN A 399 -28.23 24.62 -17.46
CA GLN A 399 -27.08 24.48 -18.36
C GLN A 399 -26.12 25.67 -18.28
N GLN A 400 -26.64 26.91 -18.17
CA GLN A 400 -25.80 28.09 -18.00
C GLN A 400 -25.04 28.07 -16.67
N ILE A 401 -25.70 27.68 -15.58
CA ILE A 401 -25.06 27.54 -14.26
C ILE A 401 -23.96 26.48 -14.32
N GLU A 402 -24.22 25.34 -14.96
CA GLU A 402 -23.24 24.27 -15.06
C GLU A 402 -22.01 24.68 -15.88
N GLN A 403 -22.20 25.43 -16.99
CA GLN A 403 -21.10 25.99 -17.77
C GLN A 403 -20.27 26.98 -16.94
N GLN A 404 -20.92 27.84 -16.16
CA GLN A 404 -20.24 28.80 -15.30
C GLN A 404 -19.43 28.11 -14.20
N GLN A 405 -19.97 27.03 -13.61
CA GLN A 405 -19.26 26.19 -12.64
C GLN A 405 -18.09 25.41 -13.27
N ARG A 406 -18.20 25.00 -14.53
CA ARG A 406 -17.09 24.36 -15.27
C ARG A 406 -15.94 25.33 -15.45
N MET A 407 -16.20 26.56 -15.91
CA MET A 407 -15.16 27.58 -16.03
C MET A 407 -14.48 27.91 -14.69
N GLN A 408 -15.24 28.03 -13.59
CA GLN A 408 -14.64 28.23 -12.27
C GLN A 408 -13.75 27.06 -11.85
N ARG A 409 -14.18 25.82 -12.08
CA ARG A 409 -13.35 24.63 -11.80
C ARG A 409 -12.07 24.62 -12.64
N ASP A 410 -12.17 24.91 -13.92
CA ASP A 410 -11.01 24.93 -14.82
C ASP A 410 -10.00 26.01 -14.41
N GLN A 411 -10.49 27.19 -13.99
CA GLN A 411 -9.65 28.26 -13.47
C GLN A 411 -8.95 27.86 -12.16
N GLN A 412 -9.66 27.16 -11.27
CA GLN A 412 -9.11 26.67 -10.00
C GLN A 412 -8.05 25.57 -10.24
N VAL A 413 -8.27 24.69 -11.21
CA VAL A 413 -7.31 23.66 -11.63
C VAL A 413 -6.05 24.29 -12.24
N GLN A 414 -6.19 25.33 -13.07
CA GLN A 414 -5.04 26.05 -13.62
C GLN A 414 -4.20 26.70 -12.50
N GLN A 415 -4.86 27.33 -11.52
CA GLN A 415 -4.17 27.96 -10.40
C GLN A 415 -3.41 26.95 -9.54
N MET A 416 -4.03 25.79 -9.28
CA MET A 416 -3.39 24.67 -8.57
C MET A 416 -2.18 24.13 -9.35
N ARG A 417 -2.28 24.01 -10.67
CA ARG A 417 -1.19 23.53 -11.53
C ARG A 417 0.02 24.49 -11.53
N GLN A 418 -0.22 25.81 -11.53
CA GLN A 418 0.86 26.80 -11.36
C GLN A 418 1.52 26.70 -9.99
N GLN A 419 0.74 26.55 -8.92
CA GLN A 419 1.27 26.42 -7.57
C GLN A 419 2.11 25.14 -7.40
N GLN A 420 1.67 24.04 -8.04
CA GLN A 420 2.42 22.78 -8.06
C GLN A 420 3.76 22.93 -8.80
N GLN A 421 3.78 23.65 -9.93
CA GLN A 421 5.03 23.94 -10.66
C GLN A 421 6.03 24.73 -9.83
N GLN A 422 5.58 25.78 -9.13
CA GLN A 422 6.46 26.57 -8.24
C GLN A 422 7.03 25.69 -7.11
N GLN A 423 6.21 24.83 -6.52
CA GLN A 423 6.64 23.95 -5.44
C GLN A 423 7.67 22.91 -5.93
N GLN A 424 7.54 22.46 -7.18
CA GLN A 424 8.49 21.54 -7.80
C GLN A 424 9.85 22.21 -8.09
N GLN A 425 9.84 23.45 -8.55
CA GLN A 425 11.06 24.26 -8.71
C GLN A 425 11.79 24.49 -7.38
N GLN A 426 11.04 24.81 -6.32
CA GLN A 426 11.61 25.04 -5.00
C GLN A 426 12.28 23.77 -4.44
N GLN A 427 11.67 22.60 -4.64
CA GLN A 427 12.27 21.32 -4.25
C GLN A 427 13.56 21.00 -5.02
N GLN A 428 13.64 21.33 -6.31
CA GLN A 428 14.87 21.15 -7.09
C GLN A 428 16.00 22.03 -6.56
N GLN A 429 15.73 23.29 -6.23
CA GLN A 429 16.73 24.18 -5.63
C GLN A 429 17.21 23.66 -4.26
N GLU A 430 16.29 23.17 -3.43
CA GLU A 430 16.64 22.65 -2.10
C GLU A 430 17.49 21.37 -2.21
N GLN A 431 17.21 20.49 -3.18
CA GLN A 431 18.06 19.33 -3.47
C GLN A 431 19.46 19.71 -3.93
N GLN A 432 19.60 20.71 -4.80
CA GLN A 432 20.91 21.20 -5.22
C GLN A 432 21.72 21.76 -4.04
N GLN A 433 21.08 22.55 -3.16
CA GLN A 433 21.75 23.07 -1.97
C GLN A 433 22.15 21.96 -0.99
N ARG A 434 21.31 20.92 -0.82
CA ARG A 434 21.65 19.77 0.01
C ARG A 434 22.86 19.01 -0.54
N MET A 435 22.91 18.77 -1.85
CA MET A 435 24.06 18.12 -2.47
C MET A 435 25.35 18.92 -2.30
N GLN A 436 25.30 20.24 -2.48
CA GLN A 436 26.46 21.10 -2.22
C GLN A 436 26.91 21.01 -0.76
N ARG A 437 25.96 21.06 0.19
CA ARG A 437 26.27 20.99 1.63
C ARG A 437 26.87 19.63 2.02
N ASP A 438 26.34 18.54 1.47
CA ASP A 438 26.88 17.19 1.69
C ASP A 438 28.27 17.00 1.07
N GLN A 439 28.53 17.63 -0.08
CA GLN A 439 29.85 17.61 -0.70
C GLN A 439 30.87 18.38 0.16
N GLN A 440 30.47 19.54 0.69
CA GLN A 440 31.31 20.36 1.55
C GLN A 440 31.62 19.67 2.89
N MET A 441 30.61 19.03 3.49
CA MET A 441 30.78 18.20 4.70
C MET A 441 31.76 17.04 4.46
N ARG A 442 31.64 16.34 3.31
CA ARG A 442 32.57 15.25 2.96
C ARG A 442 34.01 15.74 2.80
N GLN A 443 34.22 16.90 2.16
CA GLN A 443 35.56 17.49 2.07
C GLN A 443 36.12 17.86 3.45
N GLN A 444 35.30 18.44 4.33
CA GLN A 444 35.72 18.80 5.67
C GLN A 444 36.06 17.56 6.52
N GLN A 445 35.29 16.48 6.38
CA GLN A 445 35.56 15.21 7.06
C GLN A 445 36.87 14.58 6.57
N GLN A 446 37.12 14.59 5.26
CA GLN A 446 38.38 14.11 4.69
C GLN A 446 39.59 14.91 5.18
N GLN A 447 39.46 16.25 5.30
CA GLN A 447 40.52 17.09 5.89
C GLN A 447 40.79 16.73 7.34
N MET A 448 39.75 16.55 8.17
CA MET A 448 39.92 16.14 9.56
C MET A 448 40.57 14.76 9.69
N GLU A 449 40.17 13.79 8.86
CA GLU A 449 40.79 12.47 8.84
C GLU A 449 42.27 12.53 8.47
N GLN A 450 42.64 13.31 7.45
CA GLN A 450 44.04 13.53 7.09
C GLN A 450 44.83 14.16 8.24
N GLN A 451 44.25 15.15 8.94
CA GLN A 451 44.89 15.79 10.10
C GLN A 451 45.11 14.79 11.24
N GLN A 452 44.11 13.98 11.58
CA GLN A 452 44.25 12.92 12.59
C GLN A 452 45.26 11.85 12.17
N ARG A 453 45.34 11.53 10.87
CA ARG A 453 46.29 10.55 10.36
C ARG A 453 47.72 11.05 10.50
N MET A 454 47.98 12.30 10.13
CA MET A 454 49.29 12.94 10.36
C MET A 454 49.63 12.99 11.85
N GLN A 455 48.68 13.36 12.71
CA GLN A 455 48.92 13.44 14.15
C GLN A 455 49.26 12.07 14.76
N ARG A 456 48.58 11.01 14.33
CA ARG A 456 48.89 9.62 14.72
C ARG A 456 50.25 9.16 14.22
N GLU A 457 50.61 9.47 12.99
CA GLU A 457 51.92 9.14 12.42
C GLU A 457 53.05 9.85 13.18
N GLN A 458 52.84 11.12 13.54
CA GLN A 458 53.79 11.91 14.33
C GLN A 458 53.97 11.32 15.75
N GLN A 459 52.87 10.94 16.42
CA GLN A 459 52.93 10.23 17.70
C GLN A 459 53.68 8.89 17.61
N GLN A 460 53.44 8.11 16.55
CA GLN A 460 54.15 6.85 16.33
C GLN A 460 55.65 7.06 16.08
N GLN A 461 56.04 8.10 15.33
CA GLN A 461 57.45 8.46 15.17
C GLN A 461 58.09 8.84 16.51
N GLN A 462 57.38 9.62 17.33
CA GLN A 462 57.87 10.03 18.65
C GLN A 462 58.07 8.82 19.57
N MET A 463 57.11 7.89 19.62
CA MET A 463 57.26 6.63 20.37
C MET A 463 58.44 5.79 19.86
N ARG A 464 58.62 5.67 18.54
CA ARG A 464 59.76 4.94 17.97
C ARG A 464 61.10 5.55 18.36
N GLN A 465 61.22 6.88 18.31
CA GLN A 465 62.44 7.57 18.76
C GLN A 465 62.70 7.34 20.25
N GLN A 466 61.66 7.42 21.09
CA GLN A 466 61.79 7.22 22.52
C GLN A 466 62.22 5.78 22.85
N GLN A 467 61.66 4.80 22.13
CA GLN A 467 62.03 3.38 22.27
C GLN A 467 63.47 3.12 21.84
N GLN A 468 63.94 3.76 20.75
CA GLN A 468 65.33 3.70 20.33
C GLN A 468 66.28 4.31 21.37
N GLN A 469 65.93 5.45 21.96
CA GLN A 469 66.74 6.05 23.04
C GLN A 469 66.82 5.14 24.27
N GLN A 470 65.71 4.52 24.68
CA GLN A 470 65.71 3.56 25.78
C GLN A 470 66.63 2.38 25.49
N GLN A 471 66.54 1.77 24.31
CA GLN A 471 67.43 0.66 23.94
C GLN A 471 68.90 1.08 23.92
N GLN A 472 69.19 2.31 23.51
CA GLN A 472 70.56 2.85 23.50
C GLN A 472 71.09 3.06 24.92
N GLN A 473 70.29 3.62 25.82
CA GLN A 473 70.64 3.74 27.25
C GLN A 473 70.87 2.37 27.88
N GLU A 474 69.99 1.40 27.60
CA GLU A 474 70.09 0.04 28.12
C GLU A 474 71.35 -0.69 27.61
N ARG A 475 71.77 -0.41 26.37
CA ARG A 475 73.04 -0.88 25.80
C ARG A 475 74.25 -0.26 26.51
N ILE A 476 74.24 1.05 26.71
CA ILE A 476 75.31 1.77 27.41
C ILE A 476 75.44 1.25 28.85
N GLN A 477 74.31 1.06 29.54
CA GLN A 477 74.28 0.57 30.92
C GLN A 477 74.83 -0.87 31.02
N ARG A 478 74.46 -1.75 30.07
CA ARG A 478 75.05 -3.09 29.97
C ARG A 478 76.56 -3.06 29.74
N GLN A 479 77.05 -2.16 28.87
CA GLN A 479 78.48 -2.00 28.63
C GLN A 479 79.23 -1.53 29.89
N GLN A 480 78.71 -0.54 30.61
CA GLN A 480 79.30 -0.09 31.87
C GLN A 480 79.35 -1.20 32.91
N GLN A 481 78.29 -2.00 33.01
CA GLN A 481 78.23 -3.12 33.95
C GLN A 481 79.26 -4.22 33.61
N GLN A 482 79.45 -4.49 32.32
CA GLN A 482 80.50 -5.41 31.84
C GLN A 482 81.90 -4.88 32.17
N GLN A 483 82.17 -3.60 31.93
CA GLN A 483 83.46 -2.98 32.29
C GLN A 483 83.73 -3.03 33.80
N GLN A 484 82.73 -2.76 34.64
CA GLN A 484 82.88 -2.90 36.10
C GLN A 484 83.21 -4.34 36.52
N GLN A 485 82.55 -5.34 35.91
CA GLN A 485 82.84 -6.75 36.19
C GLN A 485 84.24 -7.16 35.72
N GLU A 486 84.72 -6.64 34.58
CA GLU A 486 86.10 -6.85 34.15
C GLU A 486 87.10 -6.21 35.10
N MET A 487 86.85 -4.99 35.56
CA MET A 487 87.72 -4.30 36.49
C MET A 487 87.80 -5.04 37.83
N GLN A 488 86.66 -5.51 38.37
CA GLN A 488 86.63 -6.34 39.57
C GLN A 488 87.39 -7.65 39.38
N ARG A 489 87.26 -8.31 38.22
CA ARG A 489 88.01 -9.54 37.90
C ARG A 489 89.53 -9.29 37.87
N GLN A 490 89.98 -8.20 37.25
CA GLN A 490 91.39 -7.83 37.24
C GLN A 490 91.92 -7.54 38.65
N GLN A 491 91.12 -6.83 39.46
CA GLN A 491 91.50 -6.51 40.84
C GLN A 491 91.60 -7.77 41.72
N GLN A 492 90.70 -8.73 41.53
CA GLN A 492 90.77 -10.05 42.17
C GLN A 492 92.02 -10.83 41.75
N GLN A 493 92.35 -10.82 40.46
CA GLN A 493 93.57 -11.47 39.95
C GLN A 493 94.84 -10.84 40.53
N GLN A 494 94.91 -9.51 40.64
CA GLN A 494 96.03 -8.83 41.29
C GLN A 494 96.15 -9.20 42.77
N GLN A 495 95.04 -9.25 43.52
CA GLN A 495 95.06 -9.68 44.92
C GLN A 495 95.54 -11.13 45.06
N GLN A 496 95.11 -12.03 44.18
CA GLN A 496 95.60 -13.42 44.18
C GLN A 496 97.10 -13.51 43.89
N GLN A 497 97.62 -12.72 42.95
CA GLN A 497 99.06 -12.66 42.67
C GLN A 497 99.86 -12.12 43.86
N GLN A 498 99.37 -11.08 44.55
CA GLN A 498 100.01 -10.56 45.76
C GLN A 498 100.01 -11.58 46.90
N GLN A 499 98.91 -12.32 47.09
CA GLN A 499 98.86 -13.40 48.09
C GLN A 499 99.83 -14.54 47.76
N GLN A 500 99.99 -14.90 46.48
CA GLN A 500 100.97 -15.90 46.06
C GLN A 500 102.42 -15.44 46.30
N GLN A 501 102.73 -14.16 46.08
CA GLN A 501 104.06 -13.60 46.38
C GLN A 501 104.35 -13.55 47.89
N GLN A 502 103.33 -13.30 48.73
CA GLN A 502 103.48 -13.34 50.19
C GLN A 502 103.67 -14.77 50.74
N GLN A 503 103.11 -15.79 50.06
CA GLN A 503 103.32 -17.20 50.46
C GLN A 503 104.73 -17.73 50.11
N GLN A 504 105.41 -17.15 49.13
CA GLN A 504 106.79 -17.53 48.77
C GLN A 504 107.87 -16.93 49.69
N SER A 505 107.51 -16.07 50.65
CA SER A 505 108.46 -15.33 51.51
C SER A 505 108.46 -15.75 52.99
N ARG A 506 107.89 -16.92 53.35
CA ARG A 506 107.92 -17.43 54.73
C ARG A 506 109.06 -18.45 54.92
N PRO A 507 109.99 -18.25 55.87
CA PRO A 507 111.04 -19.23 56.15
C PRO A 507 110.48 -20.45 56.88
N SER A 508 110.95 -21.62 56.44
CA SER A 508 110.62 -22.94 56.97
C SER A 508 111.15 -23.14 58.39
N ARG A 509 110.29 -23.60 59.30
CA ARG A 509 110.68 -24.39 60.48
C ARG A 509 109.55 -25.38 60.79
N GLY A 510 109.85 -26.66 60.61
CA GLY A 510 108.89 -27.74 60.68
C GLY A 510 108.52 -28.18 62.09
N GLU A 511 107.49 -29.03 62.19
CA GLU A 511 107.62 -30.42 62.64
C GLU A 511 106.26 -31.14 62.61
N SER A 512 106.31 -32.39 62.15
CA SER A 512 105.59 -33.56 62.69
C SER A 512 104.05 -33.57 62.84
N GLY A 513 103.42 -34.42 62.01
CA GLY A 513 102.74 -35.61 62.57
C GLY A 513 101.21 -35.69 62.48
N GLY A 514 100.72 -36.71 61.76
CA GLY A 514 99.40 -37.35 61.91
C GLY A 514 98.24 -36.62 61.23
N GLY A 515 97.42 -37.21 60.36
CA GLY A 515 97.14 -38.62 60.09
C GLY A 515 95.63 -38.81 60.04
N GLY A 516 95.07 -39.01 58.84
CA GLY A 516 93.71 -39.55 58.58
C GLY A 516 92.54 -38.64 59.01
N ASP A 517 91.33 -38.71 58.46
CA ASP A 517 90.71 -39.57 57.47
C ASP A 517 89.28 -39.00 57.22
N GLY A 518 88.69 -39.33 56.07
CA GLY A 518 87.26 -39.33 55.70
C GLY A 518 86.35 -38.15 56.08
N GLY A 519 85.69 -37.46 55.16
CA GLY A 519 84.71 -38.06 54.23
C GLY A 519 83.37 -37.33 54.43
N GLU A 520 83.01 -36.46 53.48
CA GLU A 520 81.82 -36.57 52.61
C GLU A 520 80.63 -35.72 53.10
N ARG A 521 80.32 -34.63 52.37
CA ARG A 521 79.25 -34.50 51.35
C ARG A 521 77.85 -34.40 51.99
N VAL A 522 76.93 -33.53 51.57
CA VAL A 522 76.38 -33.34 50.22
C VAL A 522 75.68 -31.96 50.09
N ARG A 523 75.97 -31.31 48.96
CA ARG A 523 75.16 -30.49 48.02
C ARG A 523 73.86 -29.80 48.49
N ARG A 524 73.79 -28.50 48.17
CA ARG A 524 72.56 -27.81 47.75
C ARG A 524 72.48 -27.76 46.22
N GLY A 525 71.29 -28.04 45.70
CA GLY A 525 70.83 -27.57 44.39
C GLY A 525 70.09 -26.24 44.51
#